data_AF-F0YDN5-F1
#
_entry.id   AF-F0YDN5-F1
#
_cell.length_a   1.000
_cell.length_b   1.000
_cell.length_c   1.000
_cell.angle_alpha   90.00
_cell.angle_beta   90.00
_cell.angle_gamma   90.00
#
_symmetry.space_group_name_H-M   'P 1'
#
loop_
_entity.id
_entity.type
_entity.pdbx_description
1 polymer ?
#
loop_
_entity_poly.entity_id
_entity_poly.type
_entity_poly.pdbx_seq_one_letter_code
_entity_poly.pdbx_strand_id
1 'polypeptide(L)'
;RLMALPDNRVCFDCTQRKPIWASSTFGVFICLDCSGGQRRLGTHITFVRSCDMDEWTEEQLETMRCGGNKNARAFFRANGVRDLHIRQDTKYSSSTAKAYRAKLAKEVQAALA
;
A
#
# COMPACT_ATOMS: atom_id res chain seq x y z
N ARG A 1 15.12 6.30 -3.08
CA ARG A 1 14.50 7.18 -2.05
C ARG A 1 12.97 7.25 -2.26
N LEU A 2 12.22 6.17 -1.92
CA LEU A 2 10.79 6.04 -2.26
C LEU A 2 9.89 7.07 -1.55
N MET A 3 10.11 7.32 -0.26
CA MET A 3 9.31 8.28 0.53
C MET A 3 9.47 9.74 0.08
N ALA A 4 10.49 10.05 -0.72
CA ALA A 4 10.66 11.40 -1.26
C ALA A 4 9.72 11.68 -2.44
N LEU A 5 9.12 10.66 -3.06
CA LEU A 5 8.20 10.85 -4.18
C LEU A 5 6.93 11.60 -3.71
N PRO A 6 6.41 12.58 -4.48
CA PRO A 6 5.30 13.43 -4.04
C PRO A 6 4.08 12.66 -3.53
N ASP A 7 3.61 11.66 -4.27
CA ASP A 7 2.44 10.84 -3.90
C ASP A 7 2.64 10.00 -2.64
N ASN A 8 3.89 9.64 -2.34
CA ASN A 8 4.25 8.86 -1.15
C ASN A 8 4.33 9.74 0.10
N ARG A 9 4.28 11.07 -0.01
CA ARG A 9 4.28 12.01 1.13
C ARG A 9 2.89 12.21 1.74
N VAL A 10 1.86 11.57 1.19
CA VAL A 10 0.49 11.62 1.70
C VAL A 10 0.00 10.19 1.88
N CYS A 11 -0.59 9.89 3.04
CA CYS A 11 -1.17 8.60 3.37
C CYS A 11 -2.07 8.09 2.23
N PHE A 12 -2.01 6.80 1.92
CA PHE A 12 -2.86 6.21 0.90
C PHE A 12 -4.35 6.10 1.32
N ASP A 13 -4.60 5.95 2.62
CA ASP A 13 -5.94 5.73 3.19
C ASP A 13 -6.62 7.01 3.69
N CYS A 14 -5.87 8.09 3.89
CA CYS A 14 -6.40 9.39 4.33
C CYS A 14 -5.56 10.53 3.73
N THR A 15 -5.71 11.75 4.25
CA THR A 15 -5.00 12.94 3.75
C THR A 15 -3.82 13.37 4.61
N GLN A 16 -3.48 12.60 5.67
CA GLN A 16 -2.36 12.92 6.54
C GLN A 16 -1.02 12.88 5.77
N ARG A 17 -0.15 13.85 6.07
CA ARG A 17 1.16 14.01 5.42
C ARG A 17 2.24 13.21 6.15
N LYS A 18 3.37 13.00 5.45
CA LYS A 18 4.56 12.32 5.96
C LYS A 18 4.25 10.94 6.56
N PRO A 19 3.61 10.03 5.81
CA PRO A 19 3.45 8.65 6.28
C PRO A 19 4.82 8.00 6.50
N ILE A 20 5.00 7.39 7.67
CA ILE A 20 6.22 6.63 8.04
C ILE A 20 5.95 5.12 8.17
N TRP A 21 4.72 4.70 7.89
CA TRP A 21 4.32 3.30 7.84
C TRP A 21 3.99 2.90 6.42
N ALA A 22 4.01 1.61 6.15
CA ALA A 22 3.68 1.06 4.85
C ALA A 22 2.89 -0.24 4.99
N SER A 23 2.04 -0.50 4.00
CA SER A 23 1.53 -1.84 3.71
C SER A 23 2.44 -2.47 2.67
N SER A 24 3.23 -3.46 3.10
CA SER A 24 4.10 -4.21 2.18
C SER A 24 3.32 -5.22 1.34
N THR A 25 2.01 -5.41 1.59
CA THR A 25 1.13 -6.23 0.75
C THR A 25 0.60 -5.45 -0.45
N PHE A 26 0.34 -4.15 -0.28
CA PHE A 26 -0.21 -3.29 -1.32
C PHE A 26 0.81 -2.30 -1.88
N GLY A 27 2.04 -2.28 -1.35
CA GLY A 27 3.08 -1.37 -1.81
C GLY A 27 2.74 0.10 -1.56
N VAL A 28 2.06 0.43 -0.47
CA VAL A 28 1.56 1.80 -0.20
C VAL A 28 2.05 2.36 1.13
N PHE A 29 2.27 3.67 1.19
CA PHE A 29 2.64 4.40 2.40
C PHE A 29 1.40 4.95 3.11
N ILE A 30 1.32 4.74 4.42
CA ILE A 30 0.19 5.07 5.29
C ILE A 30 0.65 5.76 6.59
N CYS A 31 -0.22 6.56 7.19
CA CYS A 31 0.06 7.19 8.48
C CYS A 31 -0.06 6.19 9.63
N LEU A 32 0.34 6.61 10.84
CA LEU A 32 0.26 5.79 12.06
C LEU A 32 -1.17 5.29 12.34
N ASP A 33 -2.17 6.17 12.26
CA ASP A 33 -3.56 5.81 12.54
C ASP A 33 -4.10 4.76 11.55
N CYS A 34 -3.82 4.97 10.26
CA CYS A 34 -4.21 4.03 9.21
C CYS A 34 -3.44 2.71 9.30
N SER A 35 -2.20 2.73 9.80
CA SER A 35 -1.42 1.50 10.05
C SER A 35 -2.08 0.68 11.16
N GLY A 36 -2.53 1.32 12.25
CA GLY A 36 -3.30 0.66 13.30
C GLY A 36 -4.63 0.07 12.79
N GLY A 37 -5.33 0.78 11.90
CA GLY A 37 -6.52 0.26 11.24
C GLY A 37 -6.27 -0.96 10.36
N GLN A 38 -5.20 -0.92 9.56
CA GLN A 38 -4.83 -2.03 8.70
C GLN A 38 -4.41 -3.27 9.49
N ARG A 39 -3.71 -3.09 10.62
CA ARG A 39 -3.34 -4.20 11.52
C ARG A 39 -4.57 -4.96 12.04
N ARG A 40 -5.69 -4.27 12.30
CA ARG A 40 -6.96 -4.90 12.75
C ARG A 40 -7.61 -5.79 11.69
N LEU A 41 -7.26 -5.63 10.42
CA LEU A 41 -7.76 -6.49 9.33
C LEU A 41 -7.09 -7.87 9.33
N GLY A 42 -5.90 -7.98 9.92
CA GLY A 42 -5.12 -9.22 9.97
C GLY A 42 -4.13 -9.38 8.81
N THR A 43 -3.07 -10.13 9.09
CA THR A 43 -1.90 -10.29 8.20
C THR A 43 -2.20 -10.98 6.88
N HIS A 44 -3.23 -11.81 6.83
CA HIS A 44 -3.71 -12.46 5.60
C HIS A 44 -4.33 -11.48 4.59
N ILE A 45 -4.76 -10.30 5.06
CA ILE A 45 -5.29 -9.21 4.23
C ILE A 45 -4.18 -8.23 3.88
N THR A 46 -3.49 -7.71 4.90
CA THR A 46 -2.45 -6.70 4.74
C THR A 46 -1.36 -6.88 5.79
N PHE A 47 -0.12 -6.70 5.36
CA PHE A 47 1.06 -6.76 6.22
C PHE A 47 1.66 -5.36 6.36
N VAL A 48 1.71 -4.89 7.60
CA VAL A 48 2.09 -3.50 7.94
C VAL A 48 3.50 -3.48 8.51
N ARG A 49 4.31 -2.54 8.03
CA ARG A 49 5.71 -2.33 8.43
C ARG A 49 6.00 -0.85 8.70
N SER A 50 6.84 -0.58 9.70
CA SER A 50 7.46 0.73 9.87
C SER A 50 8.55 0.90 8.83
N CYS A 51 8.68 2.10 8.26
CA CYS A 51 9.69 2.37 7.24
C CYS A 51 11.10 2.54 7.83
N ASP A 52 11.21 2.72 9.14
CA ASP A 52 12.44 3.05 9.88
C ASP A 52 12.78 2.06 11.01
N MET A 53 11.77 1.43 11.63
CA MET A 53 11.96 0.53 12.78
C MET A 53 11.93 -0.97 12.45
N ASP A 54 11.30 -1.36 11.34
CA ASP A 54 11.16 -2.78 10.98
C ASP A 54 12.21 -3.20 9.95
N GLU A 55 12.60 -4.46 10.00
CA GLU A 55 13.39 -5.10 8.94
C GLU A 55 12.51 -5.43 7.72
N TRP A 56 13.13 -5.32 6.54
CA TRP A 56 12.48 -5.50 5.25
C TRP A 56 13.18 -6.60 4.46
N THR A 57 12.39 -7.49 3.85
CA THR A 57 12.91 -8.45 2.87
C THR A 57 13.05 -7.79 1.50
N GLU A 58 13.88 -8.35 0.62
CA GLU A 58 14.03 -7.82 -0.74
C GLU A 58 12.71 -7.82 -1.52
N GLU A 59 11.91 -8.88 -1.38
CA GLU A 59 10.58 -8.95 -1.99
C GLU A 59 9.64 -7.84 -1.50
N GLN A 60 9.70 -7.48 -0.21
CA GLN A 60 8.92 -6.38 0.33
C GLN A 60 9.42 -5.03 -0.21
N LEU A 61 10.74 -4.84 -0.32
CA LEU A 61 11.31 -3.64 -0.93
C LEU A 61 10.90 -3.51 -2.39
N GLU A 62 10.94 -4.59 -3.16
CA GLU A 62 10.46 -4.61 -4.55
C GLU A 62 8.96 -4.34 -4.65
N THR A 63 8.17 -4.86 -3.70
CA THR A 63 6.74 -4.53 -3.64
C THR A 63 6.51 -3.03 -3.45
N MET A 64 7.32 -2.37 -2.63
CA MET A 64 7.25 -0.91 -2.46
C MET A 64 7.77 -0.15 -3.70
N ARG A 65 8.73 -0.69 -4.44
CA ARG A 65 9.27 -0.09 -5.69
C ARG A 65 8.26 -0.21 -6.85
N CYS A 66 7.68 -1.39 -7.06
CA CYS A 66 6.67 -1.64 -8.10
C CYS A 66 5.33 -0.95 -7.79
N GLY A 67 4.97 -0.88 -6.50
CA GLY A 67 3.77 -0.20 -6.03
C GLY A 67 3.95 1.32 -5.99
N GLY A 68 3.94 1.88 -4.79
CA GLY A 68 3.87 3.31 -4.54
C GLY A 68 2.45 3.86 -4.62
N ASN A 69 2.20 4.94 -3.86
CA ASN A 69 0.86 5.52 -3.72
C ASN A 69 0.31 6.01 -5.06
N LYS A 70 1.16 6.52 -5.96
CA LYS A 70 0.75 6.95 -7.30
C LYS A 70 0.13 5.80 -8.09
N ASN A 71 0.83 4.66 -8.17
CA ASN A 71 0.41 3.51 -8.96
C ASN A 71 -0.83 2.86 -8.36
N ALA A 72 -0.88 2.74 -7.03
CA ALA A 72 -2.07 2.26 -6.32
C ALA A 72 -3.29 3.16 -6.59
N ARG A 73 -3.16 4.49 -6.44
CA ARG A 73 -4.25 5.44 -6.72
C ARG A 73 -4.73 5.35 -8.16
N ALA A 74 -3.80 5.27 -9.12
CA ALA A 74 -4.13 5.14 -10.53
C ALA A 74 -4.90 3.84 -10.81
N PHE A 75 -4.44 2.71 -10.26
CA PHE A 75 -5.10 1.42 -10.43
C PHE A 75 -6.52 1.44 -9.86
N PHE A 76 -6.69 1.91 -8.62
CA PHE A 76 -8.01 1.95 -7.99
C PHE A 76 -8.99 2.86 -8.75
N ARG A 77 -8.53 4.03 -9.23
CA ARG A 77 -9.35 4.94 -10.04
C ARG A 77 -9.77 4.32 -11.37
N ALA A 78 -8.84 3.66 -12.07
CA ALA A 78 -9.13 2.95 -13.31
C ALA A 78 -10.16 1.80 -13.11
N ASN A 79 -10.22 1.25 -11.90
CA ASN A 79 -11.17 0.21 -11.52
C ASN A 79 -12.39 0.76 -10.75
N GLY A 80 -12.78 2.01 -11.02
CA GLY A 80 -14.05 2.58 -10.56
C GLY A 80 -14.06 3.12 -9.12
N VAL A 81 -12.95 3.04 -8.38
CA VAL A 81 -12.88 3.56 -7.01
C VAL A 81 -12.47 5.04 -7.04
N ARG A 82 -13.46 5.92 -6.85
CA ARG A 82 -13.26 7.38 -6.89
C ARG A 82 -12.76 7.94 -5.55
N ASP A 83 -13.33 7.46 -4.45
CA ASP A 83 -12.91 7.82 -3.10
C ASP A 83 -12.11 6.69 -2.47
N LEU A 84 -10.89 7.02 -2.04
CA LEU A 84 -9.97 6.09 -1.39
C LEU A 84 -9.97 6.23 0.14
N HIS A 85 -10.67 7.24 0.66
CA HIS A 85 -10.79 7.55 2.09
C HIS A 85 -12.06 6.94 2.70
N ILE A 86 -12.44 5.77 2.19
CA ILE A 86 -13.51 4.94 2.74
C ILE A 86 -12.97 4.04 3.86
N ARG A 87 -13.87 3.37 4.58
CA ARG A 87 -13.46 2.43 5.63
C ARG A 87 -12.54 1.33 5.07
N GLN A 88 -11.47 1.04 5.82
CA GLN A 88 -10.43 0.11 5.39
C GLN A 88 -10.93 -1.33 5.23
N ASP A 89 -11.87 -1.77 6.07
CA ASP A 89 -12.52 -3.09 5.97
C ASP A 89 -13.21 -3.26 4.60
N THR A 90 -13.97 -2.25 4.16
CA THR A 90 -14.60 -2.24 2.84
C THR A 90 -13.57 -2.15 1.71
N LYS A 91 -12.57 -1.25 1.86
CA LYS A 91 -11.55 -1.03 0.82
C LYS A 91 -10.74 -2.29 0.53
N TYR A 92 -10.18 -2.91 1.56
CA TYR A 92 -9.22 -4.01 1.40
C TYR A 92 -9.87 -5.39 1.21
N SER A 93 -11.17 -5.54 1.48
CA SER A 93 -11.95 -6.73 1.11
C SER A 93 -12.50 -6.69 -0.32
N SER A 94 -12.47 -5.53 -0.97
CA SER A 94 -13.01 -5.32 -2.31
C SER A 94 -12.33 -6.16 -3.40
N SER A 95 -13.07 -6.41 -4.49
CA SER A 95 -12.52 -7.04 -5.70
C SER A 95 -11.35 -6.25 -6.29
N THR A 96 -11.43 -4.91 -6.27
CA THR A 96 -10.37 -4.02 -6.75
C THR A 96 -9.08 -4.17 -5.95
N ALA A 97 -9.16 -4.26 -4.61
CA ALA A 97 -7.98 -4.50 -3.78
C ALA A 97 -7.35 -5.88 -4.08
N LYS A 98 -8.17 -6.93 -4.21
CA LYS A 98 -7.69 -8.28 -4.58
C LYS A 98 -7.01 -8.28 -5.96
N ALA A 99 -7.60 -7.60 -6.94
CA ALA A 99 -7.04 -7.45 -8.28
C ALA A 99 -5.71 -6.68 -8.26
N TYR A 100 -5.62 -5.60 -7.48
CA TYR A 100 -4.39 -4.84 -7.32
C TYR A 100 -3.27 -5.67 -6.68
N ARG A 101 -3.58 -6.45 -5.63
CA ARG A 101 -2.63 -7.37 -5.01
C ARG A 101 -2.09 -8.39 -6.01
N ALA A 102 -2.97 -8.98 -6.81
CA ALA A 102 -2.58 -9.95 -7.84
C ALA A 102 -1.73 -9.32 -8.95
N LYS A 103 -2.06 -8.10 -9.40
CA LYS A 103 -1.25 -7.34 -10.36
C LYS A 103 0.14 -7.07 -9.80
N LEU A 104 0.20 -6.52 -8.59
CA LEU A 104 1.46 -6.11 -7.97
C LEU A 104 2.38 -7.32 -7.74
N ALA A 105 1.82 -8.45 -7.28
CA ALA A 105 2.60 -9.69 -7.14
C ALA A 105 3.26 -10.12 -8.46
N LYS A 106 2.55 -10.03 -9.60
CA LYS A 106 3.14 -10.35 -10.92
C LYS A 106 4.27 -9.40 -11.30
N GLU A 107 4.12 -8.11 -11.02
CA GLU A 107 5.15 -7.10 -11.30
C GLU A 107 6.40 -7.32 -10.44
N VAL A 108 6.22 -7.65 -9.16
CA VAL A 108 7.32 -7.96 -8.24
C VAL A 108 8.07 -9.21 -8.66
N GLN A 109 7.36 -10.28 -9.04
CA GLN A 109 8.00 -11.50 -9.54
C GLN A 109 8.79 -11.24 -10.83
N ALA A 110 8.29 -10.38 -11.71
CA ALA A 110 9.02 -9.98 -12.91
C ALA A 110 10.25 -9.09 -12.61
N ALA A 111 10.21 -8.28 -11.54
CA ALA A 111 11.32 -7.43 -11.12
C ALA A 111 12.42 -8.20 -10.37
N LEU A 112 12.07 -9.31 -9.74
CA LEU A 112 13.00 -10.20 -9.02
C LEU A 112 13.67 -11.25 -9.92
N ALA A 113 13.14 -11.47 -11.12
CA ALA A 113 13.68 -12.40 -12.12
C ALA A 113 14.87 -11.78 -12.87
#